data_AF-A0A1G8MC28-F1
#
_entry.id   AF-A0A1G8MC28-F1
#
_cell.length_a   1.000
_cell.length_b   1.000
_cell.length_c   1.000
_cell.angle_alpha   90.00
_cell.angle_beta   90.00
_cell.angle_gamma   90.00
#
_symmetry.space_group_name_H-M   'P 1'
#
loop_
_entity.id
_entity.type
_entity.pdbx_description
1 polymer ?
#
loop_
_entity_poly.entity_id
_entity_poly.type
_entity_poly.pdbx_seq_one_letter_code
_entity_poly.pdbx_strand_id
1 'polypeptide(L)'
;MTTRHVSTDTYRPPIDTLKEQLRRVGVTTFTAPSYRCGNVGHIVLIRFSDEVPASARTAAIQAFLALRSACVREDKPYIRSIEAGAQSSGEGADRGFEHAFVLHFDSEGDRNYYVGEPVVDDADFYDPRHHAFKQMIGPLLAPQGVLVFDYTDGVGITDSRLD
;
A
#
# COMPACT_ATOMS: atom_id res chain seq x y z
N MET A 1 -39.92 -7.78 27.07
CA MET A 1 -38.46 -7.52 27.12
C MET A 1 -37.90 -7.86 25.75
N THR A 2 -37.67 -6.84 24.92
CA THR A 2 -37.18 -7.03 23.55
C THR A 2 -35.66 -6.93 23.58
N THR A 3 -34.99 -8.07 23.46
CA THR A 3 -33.53 -8.14 23.42
C THR A 3 -33.07 -7.51 22.11
N ARG A 4 -32.56 -6.27 22.16
CA ARG A 4 -31.83 -5.66 21.04
C ARG A 4 -30.54 -6.44 20.84
N HIS A 5 -30.38 -7.05 19.66
CA HIS A 5 -29.11 -7.60 19.21
C HIS A 5 -28.13 -6.44 19.07
N VAL A 6 -27.13 -6.38 19.94
CA VAL A 6 -26.01 -5.45 19.79
C VAL A 6 -25.17 -6.01 18.65
N SER A 7 -25.24 -5.37 17.48
CA SER A 7 -24.31 -5.63 16.38
C SER A 7 -22.92 -5.26 16.88
N THR A 8 -22.10 -6.24 17.24
CA THR A 8 -20.67 -6.02 17.44
C THR A 8 -20.09 -5.70 16.07
N ASP A 9 -19.78 -4.44 15.83
CA ASP A 9 -19.06 -4.03 14.63
C ASP A 9 -17.62 -4.55 14.75
N THR A 10 -17.43 -5.81 14.36
CA THR A 10 -16.15 -6.50 14.44
C THR A 10 -15.23 -5.92 13.39
N TYR A 11 -14.10 -5.36 13.82
CA TYR A 11 -13.04 -4.88 12.93
C TYR A 11 -12.77 -5.90 11.82
N ARG A 12 -12.95 -5.45 10.57
CA ARG A 12 -12.63 -6.24 9.39
C ARG A 12 -11.33 -5.71 8.78
N PRO A 13 -10.25 -6.52 8.74
CA PRO A 13 -9.00 -6.12 8.11
C PRO A 13 -9.21 -5.70 6.64
N PRO A 14 -8.50 -4.66 6.14
CA PRO A 14 -8.63 -4.21 4.75
C PRO A 14 -8.41 -5.33 3.72
N ILE A 15 -7.48 -6.26 3.98
CA ILE A 15 -7.22 -7.40 3.09
C ILE A 15 -8.46 -8.26 2.81
N ASP A 16 -9.32 -8.49 3.82
CA ASP A 16 -10.53 -9.31 3.65
C ASP A 16 -11.58 -8.58 2.84
N THR A 17 -11.66 -7.25 3.00
CA THR A 17 -12.52 -6.39 2.20
C THR A 17 -12.07 -6.39 0.74
N LEU A 18 -10.77 -6.29 0.48
CA LEU A 18 -10.22 -6.31 -0.87
C LEU A 18 -10.39 -7.68 -1.55
N LYS A 19 -10.16 -8.79 -0.84
CA LYS A 19 -10.42 -10.14 -1.36
C LYS A 19 -11.88 -10.37 -1.72
N GLU A 20 -12.82 -9.84 -0.93
CA GLU A 20 -14.24 -9.89 -1.28
C GLU A 20 -14.55 -9.03 -2.52
N GLN A 21 -14.01 -7.81 -2.59
CA GLN A 21 -14.19 -6.95 -3.76
C GLN A 21 -13.66 -7.62 -5.03
N LEU A 22 -12.46 -8.20 -4.97
CA LEU A 22 -11.86 -9.00 -6.04
C LEU A 22 -12.78 -10.15 -6.46
N ARG A 23 -13.26 -10.96 -5.51
CA ARG A 23 -14.21 -12.06 -5.80
C ARG A 23 -15.50 -11.57 -6.47
N ARG A 24 -15.99 -10.41 -6.09
CA ARG A 24 -17.24 -9.84 -6.58
C ARG A 24 -17.14 -9.29 -8.01
N VAL A 25 -16.05 -8.61 -8.35
CA VAL A 25 -15.91 -7.92 -9.65
C VAL A 25 -15.00 -8.64 -10.65
N GLY A 26 -14.22 -9.63 -10.19
CA GLY A 26 -13.23 -10.32 -11.00
C GLY A 26 -11.92 -9.55 -11.13
N VAL A 27 -10.82 -10.27 -11.35
CA VAL A 27 -9.45 -9.70 -11.35
C VAL A 27 -9.25 -8.63 -12.41
N THR A 28 -9.76 -8.83 -13.63
CA THR A 28 -9.65 -7.86 -14.73
C THR A 28 -10.26 -6.51 -14.37
N THR A 29 -11.45 -6.48 -13.76
CA THR A 29 -12.08 -5.23 -13.33
C THR A 29 -11.41 -4.68 -12.08
N PHE A 30 -11.03 -5.53 -11.12
CA PHE A 30 -10.43 -5.10 -9.85
C PHE A 30 -9.09 -4.38 -10.03
N THR A 31 -8.33 -4.73 -11.07
CA THR A 31 -7.02 -4.13 -11.37
C THR A 31 -7.07 -3.13 -12.52
N ALA A 32 -8.21 -2.92 -13.18
CA ALA A 32 -8.31 -1.95 -14.28
C ALA A 32 -8.04 -0.51 -13.80
N PRO A 33 -7.37 0.37 -14.59
CA PRO A 33 -7.14 1.77 -14.22
C PRO A 33 -8.42 2.59 -13.94
N SER A 34 -9.56 2.13 -14.44
CA SER A 34 -10.87 2.76 -14.24
C SER A 34 -11.60 2.28 -12.98
N TYR A 35 -11.03 1.33 -12.23
CA TYR A 35 -11.67 0.80 -11.03
C TYR A 35 -11.57 1.80 -9.88
N ARG A 36 -12.71 2.46 -9.60
CA ARG A 36 -12.86 3.46 -8.53
C ARG A 36 -11.81 4.56 -8.62
N CYS A 37 -11.92 5.37 -9.66
CA CYS A 37 -11.09 6.54 -9.86
C CYS A 37 -11.20 7.52 -8.69
N GLY A 38 -10.07 8.12 -8.31
CA GLY A 38 -9.93 9.03 -7.17
C GLY A 38 -8.50 9.08 -6.69
N ASN A 39 -8.16 10.06 -5.86
CA ASN A 39 -6.82 10.14 -5.28
C ASN A 39 -6.66 9.04 -4.22
N VAL A 40 -5.78 8.07 -4.48
CA VAL A 40 -5.47 6.98 -3.55
C VAL A 40 -4.06 7.18 -3.02
N GLY A 41 -3.94 7.38 -1.71
CA GLY A 41 -2.67 7.42 -1.01
C GLY A 41 -2.25 6.02 -0.57
N HIS A 42 -0.99 5.66 -0.80
CA HIS A 42 -0.35 4.44 -0.31
C HIS A 42 0.88 4.84 0.49
N ILE A 43 0.83 4.66 1.80
CA ILE A 43 1.90 5.02 2.74
C ILE A 43 2.65 3.75 3.09
N VAL A 44 3.98 3.79 3.01
CA VAL A 44 4.87 2.70 3.43
C VAL A 44 5.89 3.25 4.41
N LEU A 45 5.94 2.69 5.62
CA LEU A 45 7.03 2.92 6.56
C LEU A 45 7.89 1.67 6.62
N ILE A 46 9.21 1.86 6.59
CA ILE A 46 10.17 0.75 6.65
C ILE A 46 11.12 0.88 7.83
N ARG A 47 11.51 -0.28 8.36
CA ARG A 47 12.58 -0.49 9.32
C ARG A 47 13.49 -1.59 8.77
N PHE A 48 14.74 -1.26 8.48
CA PHE A 48 15.75 -2.23 8.10
C PHE A 48 16.20 -3.05 9.31
N SER A 49 16.68 -4.26 9.07
CA SER A 49 17.40 -5.03 10.07
C SER A 49 18.71 -4.33 10.46
N ASP A 50 19.13 -4.47 11.71
CA ASP A 50 20.34 -3.85 12.25
C ASP A 50 21.61 -4.32 11.53
N GLU A 51 21.57 -5.52 10.94
CA GLU A 51 22.67 -6.12 10.18
C GLU A 51 22.83 -5.53 8.77
N VAL A 52 21.83 -4.79 8.26
CA VAL A 52 21.86 -4.23 6.90
C VAL A 52 22.79 -3.01 6.84
N PRO A 53 23.85 -3.05 6.01
CA PRO A 53 24.76 -1.92 5.87
C PRO A 53 24.07 -0.68 5.31
N ALA A 54 24.55 0.51 5.71
CA ALA A 54 24.00 1.79 5.26
C ALA A 54 23.92 1.91 3.73
N SER A 55 24.92 1.41 2.99
CA SER A 55 24.91 1.41 1.53
C SER A 55 23.77 0.59 0.93
N ALA A 56 23.43 -0.56 1.52
CA ALA A 56 22.31 -1.39 1.10
C ALA A 56 20.96 -0.71 1.42
N ARG A 57 20.84 -0.04 2.58
CA ARG A 57 19.67 0.77 2.93
C ARG A 57 19.46 1.89 1.90
N THR A 58 20.51 2.63 1.56
CA THR A 58 20.47 3.68 0.54
C THR A 58 20.06 3.11 -0.82
N ALA A 59 20.64 1.98 -1.24
CA ALA A 59 20.27 1.34 -2.50
C ALA A 59 18.79 0.93 -2.54
N ALA A 60 18.26 0.38 -1.45
CA ALA A 60 16.84 0.02 -1.33
C ALA A 60 15.92 1.24 -1.42
N ILE A 61 16.27 2.35 -0.74
CA ILE A 61 15.51 3.62 -0.81
C ILE A 61 15.51 4.17 -2.24
N GLN A 62 16.67 4.18 -2.92
CA GLN A 62 16.76 4.64 -4.31
C GLN A 62 15.97 3.73 -5.27
N ALA A 63 16.00 2.42 -5.05
CA ALA A 63 15.22 1.46 -5.81
C ALA A 63 13.71 1.68 -5.63
N PHE A 64 13.25 2.03 -4.41
CA PHE A 64 11.86 2.40 -4.15
C PHE A 64 11.48 3.64 -4.97
N LEU A 65 12.25 4.72 -4.89
CA LEU A 65 11.98 5.97 -5.62
C LEU A 65 11.95 5.75 -7.14
N ALA A 66 12.79 4.86 -7.66
CA ALA A 66 12.83 4.52 -9.08
C ALA A 66 11.54 3.82 -9.57
N LEU A 67 10.73 3.23 -8.68
CA LEU A 67 9.44 2.63 -9.06
C LEU A 67 8.52 3.63 -9.74
N ARG A 68 8.61 4.92 -9.39
CA ARG A 68 7.78 5.97 -10.00
C ARG A 68 7.82 5.94 -11.53
N SER A 69 9.00 5.77 -12.11
CA SER A 69 9.19 5.70 -13.56
C SER A 69 9.26 4.28 -14.11
N ALA A 70 9.65 3.30 -13.28
CA ALA A 70 9.81 1.92 -13.71
C ALA A 70 8.49 1.14 -13.79
N CYS A 71 7.52 1.44 -12.92
CA CYS A 71 6.20 0.83 -12.92
C CYS A 71 5.33 1.49 -13.99
N VAL A 72 5.08 0.76 -15.07
CA VAL A 72 4.39 1.26 -16.27
C VAL A 72 3.25 0.35 -16.72
N ARG A 73 2.21 0.95 -17.28
CA ARG A 73 1.10 0.30 -17.98
C ARG A 73 1.05 0.86 -19.40
N GLU A 74 1.06 0.01 -20.42
CA GLU A 74 1.09 0.45 -21.82
C GLU A 74 2.18 1.51 -22.07
N ASP A 75 3.39 1.24 -21.55
CA ASP A 75 4.57 2.12 -21.61
C ASP A 75 4.44 3.49 -20.91
N LYS A 76 3.42 3.68 -20.07
CA LYS A 76 3.20 4.90 -19.30
C LYS A 76 3.28 4.66 -17.80
N PRO A 77 4.04 5.48 -17.04
CA PRO A 77 3.98 5.44 -15.59
C PRO A 77 2.59 5.72 -15.07
N TYR A 78 2.13 4.93 -14.11
CA TYR A 78 0.81 5.08 -13.47
C TYR A 78 0.90 5.44 -11.99
N ILE A 79 2.11 5.45 -11.41
CA ILE A 79 2.37 6.05 -10.10
C ILE A 79 2.49 7.57 -10.31
N ARG A 80 1.52 8.32 -9.79
CA ARG A 80 1.45 9.78 -10.00
C ARG A 80 2.63 10.50 -9.33
N SER A 81 2.85 10.20 -8.05
CA SER A 81 3.96 10.75 -7.26
C SER A 81 4.48 9.73 -6.25
N ILE A 82 5.76 9.88 -5.90
CA ILE A 82 6.39 9.24 -4.74
C ILE A 82 7.14 10.34 -3.99
N GLU A 83 6.84 10.49 -2.71
CA GLU A 83 7.57 11.33 -1.76
C GLU A 83 8.22 10.42 -0.72
N ALA A 84 9.40 10.77 -0.21
CA ALA A 84 10.08 9.99 0.80
C ALA A 84 10.89 10.86 1.76
N GLY A 85 11.09 10.37 2.98
CA GLY A 85 11.88 11.07 3.99
C GLY A 85 12.30 10.16 5.15
N ALA A 86 13.36 10.57 5.83
CA ALA A 86 13.79 9.94 7.08
C ALA A 86 12.87 10.39 8.24
N GLN A 87 12.70 9.51 9.21
CA GLN A 87 11.97 9.78 10.44
C GLN A 87 12.70 10.87 11.26
N SER A 88 12.01 11.96 11.60
CA SER A 88 12.55 13.08 12.41
C SER A 88 11.61 13.63 13.50
N SER A 89 10.48 12.98 13.79
CA SER A 89 9.60 13.26 14.93
C SER A 89 10.30 12.95 16.26
N GLY A 90 10.07 13.81 17.24
CA GLY A 90 10.56 13.68 18.62
C GLY A 90 9.54 13.08 19.59
N GLU A 91 8.43 12.51 19.09
CA GLU A 91 7.30 12.09 19.92
C GLU A 91 7.47 10.69 20.55
N GLY A 92 8.49 9.93 20.16
CA GLY A 92 8.77 8.59 20.69
C GLY A 92 7.76 7.51 20.27
N ALA A 93 6.99 7.77 19.20
CA ALA A 93 5.96 6.87 18.66
C ALA A 93 6.40 6.19 17.33
N ASP A 94 7.67 6.31 16.95
CA ASP A 94 8.21 5.83 15.68
C ASP A 94 8.27 4.30 15.57
N ARG A 95 8.28 3.57 16.70
CA ARG A 95 8.32 2.10 16.77
C ARG A 95 9.50 1.49 16.00
N GLY A 96 10.59 2.24 15.81
CA GLY A 96 11.78 1.87 15.07
C GLY A 96 11.67 2.04 13.55
N PHE A 97 10.58 2.57 13.01
CA PHE A 97 10.49 2.91 11.59
C PHE A 97 11.36 4.11 11.27
N GLU A 98 12.18 4.01 10.23
CA GLU A 98 13.25 4.99 9.96
C GLU A 98 13.04 5.78 8.67
N HIS A 99 12.24 5.26 7.73
CA HIS A 99 11.90 5.95 6.47
C HIS A 99 10.43 5.77 6.13
N ALA A 100 9.82 6.84 5.61
CA ALA A 100 8.47 6.82 5.07
C ALA A 100 8.48 7.11 3.58
N PHE A 101 7.55 6.49 2.86
CA PHE A 101 7.22 6.73 1.47
C PHE A 101 5.73 7.01 1.36
N VAL A 102 5.36 8.02 0.58
CA VAL A 102 3.98 8.36 0.27
C VAL A 102 3.82 8.32 -1.24
N LEU A 103 3.01 7.40 -1.73
CA LEU A 103 2.69 7.27 -3.14
C LEU A 103 1.26 7.71 -3.37
N HIS A 104 1.00 8.23 -4.57
CA HIS A 104 -0.35 8.52 -5.02
C HIS A 104 -0.66 7.85 -6.36
N PHE A 105 -1.88 7.34 -6.46
CA PHE A 105 -2.49 6.78 -7.67
C PHE A 105 -3.77 7.53 -8.01
N ASP A 106 -4.20 7.43 -9.27
CA ASP A 106 -5.45 8.04 -9.75
C ASP A 106 -6.67 7.10 -9.64
N SER A 107 -6.48 5.87 -9.13
CA SER A 107 -7.54 4.89 -8.91
C SER A 107 -7.16 3.81 -7.90
N GLU A 108 -8.17 3.14 -7.31
CA GLU A 108 -7.93 1.92 -6.53
C GLU A 108 -7.37 0.80 -7.41
N GLY A 109 -7.78 0.71 -8.67
CA GLY A 109 -7.31 -0.32 -9.60
C GLY A 109 -5.82 -0.24 -9.91
N ASP A 110 -5.29 0.97 -10.10
CA ASP A 110 -3.85 1.22 -10.22
C ASP A 110 -3.11 0.76 -8.96
N ARG A 111 -3.62 1.12 -7.77
CA ARG A 111 -3.04 0.67 -6.50
C ARG A 111 -3.10 -0.85 -6.37
N ASN A 112 -4.21 -1.49 -6.73
CA ASN A 112 -4.39 -2.94 -6.64
C ASN A 112 -3.39 -3.69 -7.52
N TYR A 113 -3.19 -3.22 -8.76
CA TYR A 113 -2.20 -3.78 -9.69
C TYR A 113 -0.77 -3.55 -9.21
N TYR A 114 -0.46 -2.35 -8.70
CA TYR A 114 0.83 -2.06 -8.10
C TYR A 114 1.12 -3.04 -6.97
N VAL A 115 0.25 -3.11 -5.96
CA VAL A 115 0.46 -3.94 -4.77
C VAL A 115 0.54 -5.43 -5.13
N GLY A 116 -0.39 -5.92 -5.95
CA GLY A 116 -0.47 -7.33 -6.35
C GLY A 116 -0.75 -8.24 -5.15
N GLU A 117 0.15 -9.19 -4.93
CA GLU A 117 0.06 -10.13 -3.82
C GLU A 117 0.08 -9.45 -2.44
N PRO A 118 -0.68 -9.97 -1.45
CA PRO A 118 -1.37 -11.27 -1.47
C PRO A 118 -2.86 -11.20 -1.90
N VAL A 119 -3.33 -10.06 -2.41
CA VAL A 119 -4.74 -9.93 -2.84
C VAL A 119 -4.90 -10.42 -4.27
N VAL A 120 -4.03 -9.97 -5.17
CA VAL A 120 -3.98 -10.42 -6.57
C VAL A 120 -2.78 -11.35 -6.72
N ASP A 121 -3.05 -12.64 -6.93
CA ASP A 121 -2.06 -13.71 -7.04
C ASP A 121 -1.85 -14.22 -8.49
N ASP A 122 -2.60 -13.66 -9.44
CA ASP A 122 -2.39 -13.90 -10.86
C ASP A 122 -1.33 -12.94 -11.42
N ALA A 123 -0.23 -13.50 -11.92
CA ALA A 123 0.92 -12.76 -12.44
C ALA A 123 0.61 -11.91 -13.67
N ASP A 124 -0.47 -12.21 -14.40
CA ASP A 124 -0.92 -11.39 -15.52
C ASP A 124 -1.60 -10.09 -15.08
N PHE A 125 -1.95 -9.97 -13.78
CA PHE A 125 -2.74 -8.87 -13.23
C PHE A 125 -2.05 -8.09 -12.10
N TYR A 126 -0.73 -8.20 -11.95
CA TYR A 126 0.04 -7.30 -11.08
C TYR A 126 1.32 -6.79 -11.75
N ASP A 127 1.89 -5.74 -11.17
CA ASP A 127 3.13 -5.14 -11.68
C ASP A 127 4.37 -6.00 -11.36
N PRO A 128 5.07 -6.55 -12.37
CA PRO A 128 6.25 -7.38 -12.14
C PRO A 128 7.44 -6.57 -11.57
N ARG A 129 7.52 -5.25 -11.80
CA ARG A 129 8.58 -4.39 -11.27
C ARG A 129 8.41 -4.20 -9.76
N HIS A 130 7.20 -3.90 -9.31
CA HIS A 130 6.94 -3.80 -7.88
C HIS A 130 7.05 -5.17 -7.19
N HIS A 131 6.58 -6.25 -7.83
CA HIS A 131 6.77 -7.60 -7.29
C HIS A 131 8.26 -7.94 -7.09
N ALA A 132 9.12 -7.67 -8.09
CA ALA A 132 10.56 -7.87 -7.97
C ALA A 132 11.18 -6.98 -6.87
N PHE A 133 10.70 -5.75 -6.72
CA PHE A 133 11.13 -4.87 -5.63
C PHE A 133 10.79 -5.46 -4.25
N LYS A 134 9.57 -5.99 -4.05
CA LYS A 134 9.17 -6.66 -2.78
C LYS A 134 10.12 -7.81 -2.44
N GLN A 135 10.49 -8.62 -3.43
CA GLN A 135 11.44 -9.73 -3.25
C GLN A 135 12.84 -9.24 -2.87
N MET A 136 13.29 -8.12 -3.46
CA MET A 136 14.59 -7.52 -3.16
C MET A 136 14.64 -6.90 -1.76
N ILE A 137 13.63 -6.11 -1.38
CA ILE A 137 13.66 -5.37 -0.12
C ILE A 137 13.29 -6.25 1.08
N GLY A 138 12.42 -7.26 0.92
CA GLY A 138 11.92 -8.10 2.00
C GLY A 138 13.00 -8.66 2.95
N PRO A 139 14.08 -9.29 2.43
CA PRO A 139 15.18 -9.80 3.24
C PRO A 139 15.98 -8.73 4.01
N LEU A 140 15.86 -7.45 3.65
CA LEU A 140 16.56 -6.35 4.31
C LEU A 140 15.78 -5.79 5.51
N LEU A 141 14.50 -6.12 5.65
CA LEU A 141 13.64 -5.57 6.68
C LEU A 141 13.75 -6.35 7.99
N ALA A 142 13.62 -5.63 9.11
CA ALA A 142 13.44 -6.27 10.41
C ALA A 142 12.12 -7.08 10.43
N PRO A 143 11.94 -8.02 11.38
CA PRO A 143 10.63 -8.61 11.63
C PRO A 143 9.56 -7.52 11.82
N GLN A 144 8.46 -7.61 11.06
CA GLN A 144 7.41 -6.58 11.02
C GLN A 144 7.93 -5.18 10.66
N GLY A 145 9.07 -5.09 9.97
CA GLY A 145 9.75 -3.87 9.56
C GLY A 145 9.12 -3.18 8.36
N VAL A 146 7.85 -3.45 8.08
CA VAL A 146 7.04 -2.75 7.10
C VAL A 146 5.65 -2.48 7.69
N LEU A 147 5.21 -1.22 7.58
CA LEU A 147 3.84 -0.82 7.88
C LEU A 147 3.28 -0.13 6.65
N VAL A 148 2.12 -0.58 6.20
CA VAL A 148 1.44 -0.06 5.00
C VAL A 148 0.08 0.47 5.39
N PHE A 149 -0.28 1.63 4.86
CA PHE A 149 -1.59 2.22 5.05
C PHE A 149 -2.09 2.85 3.76
N ASP A 150 -3.28 2.45 3.33
CA ASP A 150 -3.94 3.00 2.14
C ASP A 150 -5.12 3.88 2.57
N TYR A 151 -5.33 4.98 1.86
CA TYR A 151 -6.53 5.80 1.98
C TYR A 151 -6.99 6.31 0.61
N THR A 152 -8.25 6.72 0.53
CA THR A 152 -8.82 7.37 -0.65
C THR A 152 -9.44 8.68 -0.22
N ASP A 153 -9.08 9.78 -0.90
CA ASP A 153 -9.61 11.10 -0.57
C ASP A 153 -11.14 11.12 -0.58
N GLY A 154 -11.73 11.84 0.38
CA GLY A 154 -13.18 12.01 0.49
C GLY A 154 -13.94 10.84 1.10
N VAL A 155 -13.28 9.71 1.39
CA VAL A 155 -13.88 8.59 2.14
C VAL A 155 -13.63 8.81 3.64
N GLY A 156 -14.62 9.37 4.35
CA GLY A 156 -14.60 9.46 5.83
C GLY A 156 -14.77 10.86 6.45
N ILE A 157 -14.84 11.94 5.68
CA ILE A 157 -15.16 13.29 6.23
C ILE A 157 -16.69 13.56 6.22
N THR A 158 -17.48 12.73 5.55
CA THR A 158 -18.95 12.83 5.49
C THR A 158 -19.69 11.59 6.02
N ASP A 159 -18.98 10.65 6.65
CA ASP A 159 -19.63 9.51 7.30
C ASP A 159 -20.18 9.96 8.67
N SER A 160 -21.50 9.99 8.80
CA SER A 160 -22.25 10.32 10.02
C SER A 160 -22.09 9.26 11.13
N ARG A 161 -20.94 8.59 11.20
CA ARG A 161 -20.54 7.63 12.23
C ARG A 161 -19.57 8.23 13.25
N LEU A 162 -19.24 9.51 13.11
CA LEU A 162 -18.51 10.29 14.10
C LEU A 162 -19.37 11.37 14.78
N ASP A 163 -20.69 11.39 14.49
CA ASP A 163 -21.69 12.21 15.18
C ASP A 163 -22.61 11.35 16.06
#